data_AF-A0A3D0DM71-F1
#
_entry.id   AF-A0A3D0DM71-F1
#
_cell.length_a   1.000
_cell.length_b   1.000
_cell.length_c   1.000
_cell.angle_alpha   90.00
_cell.angle_beta   90.00
_cell.angle_gamma   90.00
#
_symmetry.space_group_name_H-M   'P 1'
#
loop_
_entity.id
_entity.type
_entity.pdbx_description
1 polymer ?
#
loop_
_entity_poly.entity_id
_entity_poly.type
_entity_poly.pdbx_seq_one_letter_code
_entity_poly.pdbx_strand_id
1 'polypeptide(L)'
;FNRLPDEDWDQDIMGDYTGAGVIFGVTGGVMEAALRTVYFKLTGKESEPIEFKAVRGHDAGIREASIDINGTTVNVAIASGMKSASVLLDEIREGKSKYQFIEIMGCPGGCINGGGQPYVRECFLPNESDDIMDTYKEKRAQALYSEDERQTLRQSHNNPQIIELYEKFLGEPNSHKAHELLHTTYAAREGFNDVQ
;
A
#
# COMPACT_ATOMS: atom_id res chain seq x y z
N PHE A 1 -25.40 -13.16 1.33
CA PHE A 1 -24.09 -12.92 1.98
C PHE A 1 -24.26 -12.65 3.46
N ASN A 2 -24.93 -11.56 3.88
CA ASN A 2 -25.10 -11.11 5.29
C ASN A 2 -25.79 -12.09 6.28
N ARG A 3 -26.04 -13.34 5.90
CA ARG A 3 -26.62 -14.38 6.75
C ARG A 3 -25.72 -15.61 6.88
N LEU A 4 -24.56 -15.59 6.22
CA LEU A 4 -23.56 -16.63 6.37
C LEU A 4 -22.83 -16.42 7.71
N PRO A 5 -22.45 -17.49 8.41
CA PRO A 5 -21.57 -17.38 9.56
C PRO A 5 -20.19 -16.89 9.12
N ASP A 6 -19.47 -16.26 10.05
CA ASP A 6 -18.05 -15.97 9.85
C ASP A 6 -17.27 -17.28 9.88
N GLU A 7 -16.29 -17.40 8.98
CA GLU A 7 -15.36 -18.53 8.89
C GLU A 7 -13.94 -17.99 8.76
N ASP A 8 -12.98 -18.71 9.34
CA ASP A 8 -11.57 -18.36 9.25
C ASP A 8 -10.98 -18.80 7.90
N TRP A 9 -9.95 -18.09 7.44
CA TRP A 9 -9.15 -18.50 6.28
C TRP A 9 -8.30 -19.73 6.59
N ASP A 10 -7.86 -20.44 5.56
CA ASP A 10 -6.91 -21.54 5.70
C ASP A 10 -5.57 -21.04 6.27
N GLN A 11 -5.18 -21.54 7.45
CA GLN A 11 -4.01 -21.06 8.22
C GLN A 11 -2.73 -21.88 8.00
N ASP A 12 -2.74 -22.81 7.05
CA ASP A 12 -1.69 -23.82 6.91
C ASP A 12 -0.43 -23.33 6.18
N ILE A 13 -0.54 -22.39 5.24
CA ILE A 13 0.61 -21.93 4.42
C ILE A 13 0.68 -20.41 4.23
N MET A 14 -0.42 -19.75 3.82
CA MET A 14 -0.46 -18.32 3.49
C MET A 14 -1.83 -17.69 3.84
N GLY A 15 -2.27 -17.90 5.08
CA GLY A 15 -3.56 -17.42 5.59
C GLY A 15 -3.48 -16.11 6.36
N ASP A 16 -2.35 -15.86 7.02
CA ASP A 16 -2.17 -14.72 7.91
C ASP A 16 -1.67 -13.48 7.19
N TYR A 17 -2.13 -12.32 7.64
CA TYR A 17 -1.67 -11.01 7.20
C TYR A 17 -1.47 -10.08 8.39
N THR A 18 -0.76 -8.99 8.16
CA THR A 18 -0.56 -7.93 9.17
C THR A 18 -1.30 -6.68 8.74
N GLY A 19 -1.58 -5.79 9.68
CA GLY A 19 -2.22 -4.50 9.38
C GLY A 19 -1.47 -3.67 8.32
N ALA A 20 -0.15 -3.78 8.24
CA ALA A 20 0.64 -3.20 7.15
C ALA A 20 0.28 -3.76 5.77
N GLY A 21 -0.05 -5.05 5.66
CA GLY A 21 -0.52 -5.64 4.41
C GLY A 21 -1.92 -5.18 4.03
N VAL A 22 -2.82 -5.02 5.01
CA VAL A 22 -4.22 -4.62 4.79
C VAL A 22 -4.34 -3.26 4.12
N ILE A 23 -3.54 -2.29 4.55
CA ILE A 23 -3.61 -0.91 4.06
C ILE A 23 -3.08 -0.74 2.63
N PHE A 24 -2.52 -1.77 1.98
CA PHE A 24 -2.06 -1.66 0.58
C PHE A 24 -3.17 -1.19 -0.38
N GLY A 25 -4.43 -1.46 -0.04
CA GLY A 25 -5.57 -1.10 -0.87
C GLY A 25 -5.84 0.41 -1.00
N VAL A 26 -5.29 1.25 -0.12
CA VAL A 26 -5.44 2.71 -0.15
C VAL A 26 -4.18 3.40 -0.64
N THR A 27 -4.32 4.54 -1.31
CA THR A 27 -3.15 5.35 -1.69
C THR A 27 -2.37 5.80 -0.46
N GLY A 28 -1.06 5.54 -0.45
CA GLY A 28 -0.14 5.80 0.65
C GLY A 28 0.00 4.65 1.64
N GLY A 29 -0.80 3.58 1.50
CA GLY A 29 -0.73 2.44 2.41
C GLY A 29 0.48 1.54 2.15
N VAL A 30 0.90 1.38 0.90
CA VAL A 30 2.15 0.66 0.57
C VAL A 30 3.35 1.42 1.13
N MET A 31 3.36 2.74 0.96
CA MET A 31 4.33 3.66 1.53
C MET A 31 4.38 3.54 3.06
N GLU A 32 3.24 3.63 3.75
CA GLU A 32 3.16 3.50 5.20
C GLU A 32 3.70 2.14 5.69
N ALA A 33 3.29 1.05 5.04
CA ALA A 33 3.75 -0.30 5.39
C ALA A 33 5.26 -0.50 5.20
N ALA A 34 5.82 0.03 4.12
CA ALA A 34 7.25 0.01 3.88
C ALA A 34 8.00 0.85 4.92
N LEU A 35 7.53 2.06 5.23
CA LEU A 35 8.14 2.94 6.24
C LEU A 35 8.14 2.31 7.64
N ARG A 36 7.08 1.58 8.03
CA ARG A 36 7.04 0.82 9.28
C ARG A 36 8.19 -0.19 9.39
N THR A 37 8.51 -0.89 8.29
CA THR A 37 9.62 -1.86 8.26
C THR A 37 10.98 -1.18 8.14
N VAL A 38 11.09 -0.10 7.36
CA VAL A 38 12.32 0.69 7.24
C VAL A 38 12.72 1.29 8.59
N TYR A 39 11.76 1.81 9.35
CA TYR A 39 12.01 2.33 10.70
C TYR A 39 12.66 1.27 11.59
N PHE A 40 12.08 0.06 11.65
CA PHE A 40 12.65 -1.04 12.42
C PHE A 40 14.07 -1.40 11.94
N LYS A 41 14.27 -1.53 10.62
CA LYS A 41 15.58 -1.89 10.05
C LYS A 41 16.67 -0.84 10.31
N LEU A 42 16.33 0.44 10.33
CA LEU A 42 17.30 1.53 10.58
C LEU A 42 17.56 1.78 12.06
N THR A 43 16.59 1.52 12.93
CA THR A 43 16.71 1.85 14.36
C THR A 43 16.98 0.64 15.25
N GLY A 44 16.69 -0.57 14.77
CA GLY A 44 16.69 -1.80 15.56
C GLY A 44 15.61 -1.84 16.65
N LYS A 45 14.70 -0.86 16.67
CA LYS A 45 13.65 -0.74 17.66
C LYS A 45 12.31 -1.09 17.03
N GLU A 46 11.60 -2.02 17.64
CA GLU A 46 10.17 -2.13 17.41
C GLU A 46 9.53 -0.84 17.88
N SER A 47 8.82 -0.20 16.97
CA SER A 47 8.09 1.01 17.31
C SER A 47 6.73 0.64 17.86
N GLU A 48 6.26 1.35 18.89
CA GLU A 48 4.83 1.48 19.16
C GLU A 48 4.09 1.76 17.84
N PRO A 49 2.86 1.25 17.62
CA PRO A 49 2.21 1.27 16.31
C PRO A 49 2.35 2.62 15.58
N ILE A 50 3.22 2.69 14.56
CA ILE A 50 3.48 3.95 13.86
C ILE A 50 2.45 4.11 12.76
N GLU A 51 1.66 5.15 12.91
CA GLU A 51 0.80 5.68 11.86
C GLU A 51 1.51 6.83 11.17
N PHE A 52 1.96 6.60 9.95
CA PHE A 52 2.52 7.68 9.11
C PHE A 52 1.38 8.47 8.47
N LYS A 53 0.58 9.18 9.29
CA LYS A 53 -0.64 9.90 8.82
C LYS A 53 -0.36 10.88 7.69
N ALA A 54 0.85 11.43 7.61
CA ALA A 54 1.28 12.32 6.54
C ALA A 54 1.23 11.69 5.13
N VAL A 55 1.29 10.35 5.02
CA VAL A 55 1.22 9.66 3.72
C VAL A 55 -0.20 9.17 3.39
N ARG A 56 -1.10 9.14 4.38
CA ARG A 56 -2.51 8.71 4.21
C ARG A 56 -3.31 9.72 3.38
N GLY A 57 -4.32 9.22 2.68
CA GLY A 57 -5.30 10.03 1.97
C GLY A 57 -5.86 9.31 0.74
N HIS A 58 -7.05 9.69 0.29
CA HIS A 58 -7.75 9.02 -0.81
C HIS A 58 -8.06 9.95 -1.99
N ASP A 59 -7.61 11.20 -1.93
CA ASP A 59 -7.76 12.15 -3.02
C ASP A 59 -6.79 11.84 -4.17
N ALA A 60 -7.20 12.24 -5.36
CA ALA A 60 -6.33 12.30 -6.52
C ALA A 60 -5.29 13.41 -6.31
N GLY A 61 -4.07 13.25 -6.81
CA GLY A 61 -3.03 14.25 -6.64
C GLY A 61 -1.69 13.68 -6.18
N ILE A 62 -0.78 14.60 -5.89
CA ILE A 62 0.51 14.31 -5.26
C ILE A 62 0.42 14.71 -3.80
N ARG A 63 0.87 13.83 -2.92
CA ARG A 63 1.16 14.15 -1.52
C ARG A 63 2.63 13.92 -1.27
N GLU A 64 3.20 14.75 -0.42
CA GLU A 64 4.61 14.72 -0.04
C GLU A 64 4.72 14.67 1.47
N ALA A 65 5.73 13.96 1.97
CA ALA A 65 6.08 13.99 3.37
C ALA A 65 7.59 13.93 3.54
N SER A 66 8.10 14.61 4.57
CA SER A 66 9.48 14.48 5.05
C SER A 66 9.42 13.81 6.41
N ILE A 67 10.01 12.62 6.52
CA ILE A 67 9.93 11.79 7.71
C ILE A 67 11.33 11.63 8.28
N ASP A 68 11.55 12.08 9.52
CA ASP A 68 12.81 11.84 10.23
C ASP A 68 12.80 10.44 10.82
N ILE A 69 13.73 9.59 10.36
CA ILE A 69 13.99 8.28 10.91
C ILE A 69 15.39 8.30 11.53
N ASN A 70 15.45 8.51 12.85
CA ASN A 70 16.69 8.48 13.63
C ASN A 70 17.78 9.44 13.11
N GLY A 71 17.39 10.68 12.80
CA GLY A 71 18.26 11.74 12.27
C GLY A 71 18.45 11.69 10.75
N THR A 72 17.84 10.72 10.06
CA THR A 72 17.84 10.66 8.60
C THR A 72 16.48 11.10 8.07
N THR A 73 16.43 12.28 7.43
CA THR A 73 15.22 12.75 6.76
C THR A 73 15.00 12.00 5.45
N VAL A 74 13.91 11.25 5.38
CA VAL A 74 13.44 10.56 4.17
C VAL A 74 12.29 11.37 3.56
N ASN A 75 12.52 11.92 2.38
CA ASN A 75 11.49 12.59 1.60
C ASN A 75 10.77 11.56 0.72
N VAL A 76 9.45 11.51 0.87
CA VAL A 76 8.60 10.58 0.13
C VAL A 76 7.52 11.32 -0.63
N ALA A 77 7.09 10.74 -1.76
CA ALA A 77 5.96 11.22 -2.53
C ALA A 77 4.97 10.09 -2.83
N ILE A 78 3.69 10.44 -2.91
CA ILE A 78 2.59 9.53 -3.18
C ILE A 78 1.78 10.15 -4.31
N ALA A 79 1.77 9.52 -5.48
CA ALA A 79 0.96 9.91 -6.62
C ALA A 79 -0.30 9.03 -6.70
N SER A 80 -1.45 9.67 -6.56
CA SER A 80 -2.77 9.07 -6.68
C SER A 80 -3.37 9.41 -8.05
N GLY A 81 -3.18 8.51 -9.01
CA GLY A 81 -3.61 8.65 -10.40
C GLY A 81 -2.47 8.95 -11.37
N MET A 82 -2.60 8.48 -12.62
CA MET A 82 -1.56 8.60 -13.65
C MET A 82 -1.24 10.04 -14.06
N LYS A 83 -2.19 10.98 -13.96
CA LYS A 83 -1.91 12.41 -14.20
C LYS A 83 -0.89 12.96 -13.20
N SER A 84 -1.02 12.58 -11.94
CA SER A 84 -0.09 12.95 -10.87
C SER A 84 1.25 12.22 -11.01
N ALA A 85 1.23 10.96 -11.45
CA ALA A 85 2.44 10.22 -11.74
C ALA A 85 3.30 10.91 -12.81
N SER A 86 2.69 11.42 -13.89
CA SER A 86 3.42 12.12 -14.96
C SER A 86 4.25 13.29 -14.43
N VAL A 87 3.67 14.11 -13.54
CA VAL A 87 4.36 15.27 -12.96
C VAL A 87 5.61 14.84 -12.17
N LEU A 88 5.51 13.81 -11.32
CA LEU A 88 6.68 13.29 -10.59
C LEU A 88 7.73 12.70 -11.53
N LEU A 89 7.31 11.99 -12.58
CA LEU A 89 8.23 11.42 -13.57
C LEU A 89 8.98 12.51 -14.34
N ASP A 90 8.31 13.63 -14.66
CA ASP A 90 8.94 14.77 -15.33
C ASP A 90 9.95 15.46 -14.40
N GLU A 91 9.62 15.68 -13.12
CA GLU A 91 10.57 16.19 -12.12
C GLU A 91 11.82 15.31 -11.96
N ILE A 92 11.66 13.99 -12.03
CA ILE A 92 12.77 13.02 -11.97
C ILE A 92 13.66 13.17 -13.22
N ARG A 93 13.05 13.22 -14.42
CA ARG A 93 13.80 13.38 -15.69
C ARG A 93 14.57 14.70 -15.73
N GLU A 94 14.00 15.76 -15.16
CA GLU A 94 14.64 17.07 -15.06
C GLU A 94 15.72 17.17 -13.96
N GLY A 95 15.89 16.11 -13.14
CA GLY A 95 16.84 16.10 -12.04
C GLY A 95 16.44 17.01 -10.87
N LYS A 96 15.16 17.38 -10.76
CA LYS A 96 14.61 18.25 -9.70
C LYS A 96 13.98 17.46 -8.55
N SER A 97 13.75 16.16 -8.73
CA SER A 97 13.11 15.32 -7.72
C SER A 97 13.97 15.21 -6.45
N LYS A 98 13.36 15.53 -5.31
CA LYS A 98 13.98 15.47 -3.97
C LYS A 98 13.66 14.18 -3.20
N TYR A 99 12.85 13.28 -3.77
CA TYR A 99 12.30 12.12 -3.07
C TYR A 99 13.24 10.91 -3.15
N GLN A 100 13.33 10.16 -2.06
CA GLN A 100 14.07 8.89 -2.01
C GLN A 100 13.17 7.69 -2.32
N PHE A 101 11.86 7.82 -2.02
CA PHE A 101 10.89 6.76 -2.24
C PHE A 101 9.56 7.34 -2.71
N ILE A 102 9.01 6.77 -3.79
CA ILE A 102 7.79 7.27 -4.44
C ILE A 102 6.82 6.10 -4.60
N GLU A 103 5.59 6.28 -4.14
CA GLU A 103 4.47 5.39 -4.43
C GLU A 103 3.64 5.96 -5.59
N ILE A 104 3.32 5.13 -6.59
CA ILE A 104 2.44 5.50 -7.70
C ILE A 104 1.28 4.52 -7.76
N MET A 105 0.06 5.02 -7.58
CA MET A 105 -1.18 4.28 -7.75
C MET A 105 -1.90 4.73 -9.02
N GLY A 106 -2.25 3.81 -9.91
CA GLY A 106 -2.89 4.15 -11.18
C GLY A 106 -4.30 4.73 -11.04
N CYS A 107 -5.06 4.27 -10.04
CA CYS A 107 -6.41 4.72 -9.76
C CYS A 107 -6.42 5.81 -8.68
N PRO A 108 -7.19 6.91 -8.86
CA PRO A 108 -7.39 7.89 -7.80
C PRO A 108 -8.01 7.26 -6.55
N GLY A 109 -7.31 7.35 -5.42
CA GLY A 109 -7.70 6.75 -4.14
C GLY A 109 -7.17 5.35 -3.88
N GLY A 110 -6.50 4.72 -4.87
CA GLY A 110 -5.87 3.41 -4.72
C GLY A 110 -6.77 2.28 -5.21
N CYS A 111 -6.43 1.05 -4.82
CA CYS A 111 -7.15 -0.15 -5.25
C CYS A 111 -8.62 -0.20 -4.77
N ILE A 112 -8.95 0.51 -3.68
CA ILE A 112 -10.35 0.70 -3.23
C ILE A 112 -11.25 1.36 -4.29
N ASN A 113 -10.66 2.03 -5.28
CA ASN A 113 -11.34 2.64 -6.42
C ASN A 113 -10.83 2.10 -7.76
N GLY A 114 -10.37 0.85 -7.77
CA GLY A 114 -9.96 0.14 -8.98
C GLY A 114 -11.14 -0.14 -9.92
N GLY A 115 -10.87 -0.26 -11.22
CA GLY A 115 -11.90 -0.46 -12.25
C GLY A 115 -12.71 -1.77 -12.14
N GLY A 116 -12.26 -2.73 -11.32
CA GLY A 116 -12.99 -3.96 -11.02
C GLY A 116 -13.94 -3.86 -9.82
N GLN A 117 -13.97 -2.73 -9.11
CA GLN A 117 -14.81 -2.58 -7.92
C GLN A 117 -16.29 -2.37 -8.29
N PRO A 118 -17.23 -2.68 -7.36
CA PRO A 118 -18.64 -2.41 -7.57
C PRO A 118 -18.90 -0.92 -7.89
N TYR A 119 -19.70 -0.70 -8.93
CA TYR A 119 -20.09 0.63 -9.37
C TYR A 119 -20.98 1.30 -8.33
N VAL A 120 -20.60 2.50 -7.90
CA VAL A 120 -21.36 3.32 -6.95
C VAL A 120 -22.42 4.10 -7.73
N ARG A 121 -23.68 3.99 -7.31
CA ARG A 121 -24.83 4.65 -7.95
C ARG A 121 -25.46 5.63 -6.97
N GLU A 122 -26.08 6.65 -7.52
CA GLU A 122 -27.09 7.43 -6.81
C GLU A 122 -28.28 6.49 -6.51
N CYS A 123 -28.28 5.87 -5.34
CA CYS A 123 -29.25 4.84 -4.99
C CYS A 123 -29.51 4.83 -3.48
N PHE A 124 -30.79 4.75 -3.11
CA PHE A 124 -31.22 4.45 -1.74
C PHE A 124 -31.00 2.96 -1.44
N LEU A 125 -29.74 2.51 -1.40
CA LEU A 125 -29.45 1.19 -0.84
C LEU A 125 -29.72 1.20 0.67
N PRO A 126 -30.31 0.11 1.23
CA PRO A 126 -30.42 -0.01 2.67
C PRO A 126 -29.03 0.09 3.29
N ASN A 127 -28.83 1.08 4.18
CA ASN A 127 -27.58 1.42 4.86
C ASN A 127 -26.55 2.23 4.05
N GLU A 128 -26.95 2.90 2.97
CA GLU A 128 -26.13 3.94 2.34
C GLU A 128 -26.67 5.35 2.65
N SER A 129 -25.74 6.30 2.79
CA SER A 129 -26.04 7.71 3.03
C SER A 129 -26.27 8.42 1.69
N ASP A 130 -27.06 9.49 1.68
CA ASP A 130 -27.33 10.29 0.47
C ASP A 130 -26.06 10.89 -0.16
N ASP A 131 -24.97 11.01 0.62
CA ASP A 131 -23.66 11.52 0.19
C ASP A 131 -22.70 10.44 -0.36
N ILE A 132 -23.20 9.22 -0.63
CA ILE A 132 -22.34 8.07 -0.96
C ILE A 132 -21.46 8.31 -2.19
N MET A 133 -21.92 9.11 -3.16
CA MET A 133 -21.15 9.46 -4.36
C MET A 133 -19.85 10.20 -4.04
N ASP A 134 -19.81 10.95 -2.94
CA ASP A 134 -18.64 11.70 -2.50
C ASP A 134 -17.85 10.91 -1.44
N THR A 135 -18.53 10.15 -0.58
CA THR A 135 -17.93 9.52 0.61
C THR A 135 -17.47 8.08 0.42
N TYR A 136 -17.82 7.40 -0.67
CA TYR A 136 -17.53 5.96 -0.83
C TYR A 136 -16.04 5.61 -0.73
N LYS A 137 -15.15 6.46 -1.26
CA LYS A 137 -13.69 6.24 -1.18
C LYS A 137 -13.20 6.29 0.25
N GLU A 138 -13.64 7.29 1.01
CA GLU A 138 -13.31 7.44 2.42
C GLU A 138 -13.83 6.24 3.22
N LYS A 139 -15.08 5.83 3.01
CA LYS A 139 -15.68 4.67 3.70
C LYS A 139 -14.92 3.38 3.40
N ARG A 140 -14.55 3.13 2.14
CA ARG A 140 -13.72 1.97 1.75
C ARG A 140 -12.31 2.04 2.35
N ALA A 141 -11.70 3.22 2.39
CA ALA A 141 -10.39 3.43 3.00
C ALA A 141 -10.44 3.17 4.51
N GLN A 142 -11.46 3.70 5.19
CA GLN A 142 -11.64 3.57 6.62
C GLN A 142 -11.82 2.12 7.04
N ALA A 143 -12.49 1.29 6.23
CA ALA A 143 -12.57 -0.15 6.48
C ALA A 143 -11.16 -0.77 6.60
N LEU A 144 -10.25 -0.48 5.66
CA LEU A 144 -8.89 -0.99 5.68
C LEU A 144 -8.05 -0.44 6.85
N TYR A 145 -8.20 0.85 7.18
CA TYR A 145 -7.53 1.41 8.36
C TYR A 145 -8.06 0.83 9.67
N SER A 146 -9.36 0.64 9.80
CA SER A 146 -9.96 0.02 10.99
C SER A 146 -9.55 -1.43 11.16
N GLU A 147 -9.32 -2.14 10.05
CA GLU A 147 -8.80 -3.51 10.10
C GLU A 147 -7.32 -3.51 10.51
N ASP A 148 -6.48 -2.62 9.98
CA ASP A 148 -5.10 -2.43 10.50
C ASP A 148 -5.07 -2.13 12.00
N GLU A 149 -5.98 -1.30 12.51
CA GLU A 149 -6.08 -0.98 13.94
C GLU A 149 -6.51 -2.18 14.81
N ARG A 150 -7.28 -3.12 14.25
CA ARG A 150 -7.75 -4.33 14.97
C ARG A 150 -6.71 -5.45 14.97
N GLN A 151 -5.77 -5.43 14.04
CA GLN A 151 -4.73 -6.45 13.92
C GLN A 151 -3.75 -6.38 15.11
N THR A 152 -3.42 -7.54 15.67
CA THR A 152 -2.39 -7.64 16.71
C THR A 152 -1.00 -7.36 16.13
N LEU A 153 -0.78 -7.78 14.88
CA LEU A 153 0.47 -7.57 14.16
C LEU A 153 0.26 -6.51 13.09
N ARG A 154 0.91 -5.35 13.23
CA ARG A 154 0.75 -4.19 12.32
C ARG A 154 1.97 -3.91 11.45
N GLN A 155 3.03 -4.70 11.57
CA GLN A 155 4.26 -4.56 10.78
C GLN A 155 4.51 -5.85 9.98
N SER A 156 4.85 -5.72 8.69
CA SER A 156 5.00 -6.88 7.79
C SER A 156 6.07 -7.88 8.24
N HIS A 157 7.16 -7.40 8.83
CA HIS A 157 8.28 -8.24 9.29
C HIS A 157 7.97 -9.04 10.56
N ASN A 158 6.82 -8.80 11.21
CA ASN A 158 6.40 -9.51 12.41
C ASN A 158 5.41 -10.65 12.11
N ASN A 159 5.07 -10.92 10.84
CA ASN A 159 4.20 -12.03 10.46
C ASN A 159 4.91 -13.39 10.67
N PRO A 160 4.41 -14.29 11.54
CA PRO A 160 5.03 -15.58 11.82
C PRO A 160 5.13 -16.50 10.60
N GLN A 161 4.09 -16.57 9.76
CA GLN A 161 4.09 -17.40 8.55
C GLN A 161 5.16 -16.93 7.56
N ILE A 162 5.35 -15.61 7.43
CA ILE A 162 6.39 -15.05 6.56
C ILE A 162 7.78 -15.28 7.15
N ILE A 163 7.97 -15.10 8.45
CA ILE A 163 9.25 -15.40 9.12
C ILE A 163 9.63 -16.87 8.88
N GLU A 164 8.69 -17.80 9.11
CA GLU A 164 8.89 -19.22 8.90
C GLU A 164 9.22 -19.56 7.42
N LEU A 165 8.54 -18.93 6.47
CA LEU A 165 8.82 -19.08 5.03
C LEU A 165 10.27 -18.65 4.69
N TYR A 166 10.74 -17.55 5.27
CA TYR A 166 12.12 -17.13 5.09
C TYR A 166 13.10 -18.11 5.75
N GLU A 167 12.91 -18.44 7.03
CA GLU A 167 13.81 -19.34 7.77
C GLU A 167 13.92 -20.73 7.14
N LYS A 168 12.81 -21.32 6.70
CA LYS A 168 12.77 -22.70 6.20
C LYS A 168 13.05 -22.82 4.71
N PHE A 169 12.77 -21.78 3.91
CA PHE A 169 12.80 -21.90 2.46
C PHE A 169 13.57 -20.80 1.75
N LEU A 170 13.29 -19.51 1.98
CA LEU A 170 13.87 -18.42 1.17
C LEU A 170 15.23 -17.92 1.68
N GLY A 171 15.61 -18.23 2.92
CA GLY A 171 16.78 -17.68 3.60
C GLY A 171 16.47 -16.29 4.16
N GLU A 172 17.18 -15.27 3.68
CA GLU A 172 17.00 -13.87 4.10
C GLU A 172 16.39 -13.01 2.98
N PRO A 173 15.74 -11.88 3.31
CA PRO A 173 15.32 -10.90 2.29
C PRO A 173 16.51 -10.46 1.44
N ASN A 174 16.33 -10.44 0.12
CA ASN A 174 17.38 -10.20 -0.89
C ASN A 174 18.46 -11.31 -1.02
N SER A 175 18.26 -12.50 -0.44
CA SER A 175 19.09 -13.68 -0.78
C SER A 175 18.99 -14.02 -2.27
N HIS A 176 19.93 -14.83 -2.79
CA HIS A 176 19.86 -15.31 -4.18
C HIS A 176 18.50 -15.97 -4.50
N LYS A 177 18.01 -16.81 -3.59
CA LYS A 177 16.75 -17.55 -3.79
C LYS A 177 15.53 -16.62 -3.70
N ALA A 178 15.53 -15.67 -2.76
CA ALA A 178 14.48 -14.66 -2.69
C ALA A 178 14.48 -13.78 -3.95
N HIS A 179 15.64 -13.40 -4.45
CA HIS A 179 15.78 -12.62 -5.68
C HIS A 179 15.28 -13.39 -6.91
N GLU A 180 15.66 -14.66 -7.03
CA GLU A 180 15.23 -15.53 -8.13
C GLU A 180 13.70 -15.73 -8.16
N LEU A 181 13.06 -15.88 -7.00
CA LEU A 181 11.63 -16.23 -6.92
C LEU A 181 10.71 -15.02 -6.78
N LEU A 182 11.15 -13.96 -6.10
CA LEU A 182 10.27 -12.85 -5.69
C LEU A 182 10.62 -11.51 -6.35
N HIS A 183 11.73 -11.42 -7.09
CA HIS A 183 12.11 -10.20 -7.80
C HIS A 183 11.89 -10.36 -9.31
N THR A 184 11.69 -9.23 -9.97
CA THR A 184 11.54 -9.18 -11.42
C THR A 184 12.18 -7.90 -11.95
N THR A 185 12.40 -7.85 -13.26
CA THR A 185 12.94 -6.69 -13.95
C THR A 185 12.05 -6.31 -15.11
N TYR A 186 11.84 -5.02 -15.30
CA TYR A 186 11.11 -4.48 -16.43
C TYR A 186 12.10 -3.94 -17.47
N ALA A 187 11.85 -4.25 -18.74
CA ALA A 187 12.57 -3.67 -19.87
C ALA A 187 11.62 -2.78 -20.65
N ALA A 188 12.15 -1.75 -21.31
CA ALA A 188 11.38 -0.95 -22.24
C ALA A 188 10.77 -1.87 -23.32
N ARG A 189 9.48 -1.68 -23.58
CA ARG A 189 8.74 -2.38 -24.62
C ARG A 189 8.07 -1.36 -25.52
N GLU A 190 7.90 -1.70 -26.78
CA GLU A 190 7.09 -0.91 -27.70
C GLU A 190 5.64 -0.92 -27.23
N GLY A 191 4.98 0.23 -27.30
CA GLY A 191 3.57 0.35 -26.97
C GLY A 191 2.75 -0.45 -27.96
N PHE A 192 1.65 -1.06 -27.52
CA PHE A 192 0.75 -1.83 -28.41
C PHE A 192 0.30 -1.03 -29.65
N ASN A 193 0.14 0.29 -29.50
CA ASN A 193 -0.26 1.19 -30.58
C ASN A 193 0.87 1.57 -31.55
N ASP A 194 2.14 1.31 -31.18
CA ASP A 194 3.32 1.63 -31.98
C ASP A 194 3.75 0.44 -32.88
N VAL A 195 3.04 -0.69 -32.78
CA VAL A 195 3.30 -1.95 -33.51
C VAL A 195 2.39 -2.07 -34.77
N GLN A 196 1.59 -1.05 -35.09
CA GLN A 196 0.78 -0.96 -36.33
C GLN A 196 1.41 0.00 -37.34
#